data_AF-A0A2V9IRW6-F1
#
_entry.id   AF-A0A2V9IRW6-F1
#
_cell.length_a   1.000
_cell.length_b   1.000
_cell.length_c   1.000
_cell.angle_alpha   90.00
_cell.angle_beta   90.00
_cell.angle_gamma   90.00
#
_symmetry.space_group_name_H-M   'P 1'
#
loop_
_entity.id
_entity.type
_entity.pdbx_description
1 polymer ?
#
loop_
_entity_poly.entity_id
_entity_poly.type
_entity_poly.pdbx_seq_one_letter_code
_entity_poly.pdbx_strand_id
1 'polypeptide(L)'
;MWAGQGTGRICIVCDAAITASEVEHEIIDGPATVWAHSTCYQIWLRESTANERANVMDGTDYLADLCEVVRQRFVMGTLFVLPNDRSWLGLGVSDICAVCNKPIFAAESSHEVAGVRRAHAHLVCYRAWQLESREERSSAEFHDDS
;
A
#
# COMPACT_ATOMS: atom_id res chain seq x y z
N MET A 1 12.20 7.38 -17.50
CA MET A 1 12.53 6.15 -18.25
C MET A 1 13.28 6.55 -19.49
N TRP A 2 14.45 5.94 -19.70
CA TRP A 2 15.28 6.16 -20.88
C TRP A 2 15.60 4.80 -21.52
N ALA A 3 15.80 4.78 -22.83
CA ALA A 3 16.25 3.59 -23.54
C ALA A 3 17.41 3.96 -24.48
N GLY A 4 18.44 3.12 -24.50
CA GLY A 4 19.58 3.28 -25.39
C GLY A 4 20.47 2.05 -25.42
N GLN A 5 21.70 2.19 -25.90
CA GLN A 5 22.61 1.05 -26.06
C GLN A 5 23.05 0.49 -24.72
N GLY A 6 23.21 -0.84 -24.65
CA GLY A 6 23.70 -1.53 -23.47
C GLY A 6 25.07 -1.07 -23.04
N THR A 7 25.20 -0.87 -21.73
CA THR A 7 26.43 -0.34 -21.13
C THR A 7 27.20 -1.38 -20.32
N GLY A 8 26.77 -2.65 -20.35
CA GLY A 8 27.31 -3.74 -19.54
C GLY A 8 26.69 -3.85 -18.15
N ARG A 9 25.66 -3.05 -17.84
CA ARG A 9 24.92 -3.12 -16.57
C ARG A 9 24.12 -4.41 -16.45
N ILE A 10 23.86 -4.83 -15.22
CA ILE A 10 23.12 -6.07 -14.95
C ILE A 10 21.63 -5.83 -15.13
N CYS A 11 20.98 -6.68 -15.93
CA CYS A 11 19.53 -6.69 -16.06
C CYS A 11 18.88 -7.23 -14.78
N ILE A 12 17.97 -6.46 -14.20
CA ILE A 12 17.26 -6.81 -12.97
C ILE A 12 16.35 -8.04 -13.09
N VAL A 13 15.98 -8.45 -14.31
CA VAL A 13 15.00 -9.52 -14.55
C VAL A 13 15.68 -10.88 -14.72
N CYS A 14 16.85 -10.92 -15.37
CA CYS A 14 17.53 -12.16 -15.74
C CYS A 14 18.95 -12.28 -15.19
N ASP A 15 19.41 -11.29 -14.42
CA ASP A 15 20.76 -11.19 -13.83
C ASP A 15 21.92 -11.25 -14.84
N ALA A 16 21.65 -11.10 -16.13
CA ALA A 16 22.67 -11.06 -17.18
C ALA A 16 23.09 -9.62 -17.52
N ALA A 17 24.34 -9.45 -17.93
CA ALA A 17 24.85 -8.15 -18.39
C ALA A 17 24.19 -7.75 -19.72
N ILE A 18 23.80 -6.47 -19.83
CA ILE A 18 23.22 -5.87 -21.03
C ILE A 18 24.37 -5.39 -21.92
N THR A 19 24.62 -6.14 -22.98
CA THR A 19 25.75 -5.93 -23.89
C THR A 19 25.50 -4.74 -24.83
N ALA A 20 26.57 -4.18 -25.43
CA ALA A 20 26.47 -3.03 -26.33
C ALA A 20 25.67 -3.27 -27.61
N SER A 21 25.39 -4.53 -27.97
CA SER A 21 24.48 -4.90 -29.07
C SER A 21 23.01 -4.92 -28.67
N GLU A 22 22.71 -4.80 -27.37
CA GLU A 22 21.37 -4.85 -26.82
C GLU A 22 20.87 -3.45 -26.46
N VAL A 23 19.54 -3.32 -26.34
CA VAL A 23 18.90 -2.09 -25.87
C VAL A 23 18.67 -2.19 -24.36
N GLU A 24 19.28 -1.28 -23.62
CA GLU A 24 19.14 -1.06 -22.18
C GLU A 24 17.99 -0.09 -21.92
N HIS A 25 17.08 -0.48 -21.03
CA HIS A 25 16.09 0.40 -20.44
C HIS A 25 16.56 0.78 -19.04
N GLU A 26 16.55 2.08 -18.75
CA GLU A 26 16.78 2.65 -17.44
C GLU A 26 15.43 3.04 -16.82
N ILE A 27 15.13 2.43 -15.68
CA ILE A 27 13.90 2.61 -14.91
C ILE A 27 14.28 3.23 -13.57
N ILE A 28 13.66 4.36 -13.25
CA ILE A 28 13.84 5.07 -11.97
C ILE A 28 12.63 4.73 -11.11
N ASP A 29 12.86 4.10 -9.96
CA ASP A 29 11.86 3.75 -8.96
C ASP A 29 12.27 4.32 -7.59
N GLY A 30 11.70 5.48 -7.24
CA GLY A 30 12.04 6.20 -6.02
C GLY A 30 13.54 6.55 -5.95
N PRO A 31 14.27 6.14 -4.89
CA PRO A 31 15.72 6.37 -4.78
C PRO A 31 16.57 5.37 -5.58
N ALA A 32 15.96 4.33 -6.16
CA ALA A 32 16.68 3.28 -6.88
C ALA A 32 16.56 3.47 -8.39
N THR A 33 17.67 3.21 -9.10
CA THR A 33 17.68 3.09 -10.55
C THR A 33 18.00 1.64 -10.91
N VAL A 34 17.19 1.05 -11.78
CA VAL A 34 17.37 -0.33 -12.26
C VAL A 34 17.45 -0.36 -13.78
N TRP A 35 18.11 -1.40 -14.30
CA TRP A 35 18.34 -1.57 -15.73
C TRP A 35 17.77 -2.89 -16.20
N ALA A 36 17.26 -2.92 -17.43
CA ALA A 36 16.74 -4.14 -18.03
C ALA A 36 17.01 -4.20 -19.54
N HIS A 37 17.19 -5.40 -20.09
CA HIS A 37 17.08 -5.60 -21.53
C HIS A 37 15.69 -5.15 -22.01
N SER A 38 15.59 -4.68 -23.24
CA SER A 38 14.30 -4.33 -23.85
C SER A 38 13.26 -5.46 -23.74
N THR A 39 13.62 -6.69 -24.11
CA THR A 39 12.70 -7.83 -24.03
C THR A 39 12.29 -8.16 -22.59
N CYS A 40 13.25 -8.14 -21.67
CA CYS A 40 12.99 -8.35 -20.24
C CYS A 40 12.08 -7.28 -19.65
N TYR A 41 12.29 -6.02 -20.05
CA TYR A 41 11.45 -4.90 -19.65
C TYR A 41 10.00 -5.06 -20.15
N GLN A 42 9.79 -5.52 -21.39
CA GLN A 42 8.44 -5.77 -21.92
C GLN A 42 7.71 -6.90 -21.17
N ILE A 43 8.43 -7.98 -20.82
CA ILE A 43 7.87 -9.06 -20.01
C ILE A 43 7.50 -8.52 -18.63
N TRP A 44 8.41 -7.81 -17.98
CA TRP A 44 8.18 -7.22 -16.67
C TRP A 44 6.99 -6.26 -16.65
N LEU A 45 6.86 -5.39 -17.66
CA LEU A 45 5.70 -4.49 -17.77
C LEU A 45 4.39 -5.26 -17.92
N ARG A 46 4.38 -6.31 -18.75
CA ARG A 46 3.20 -7.14 -18.98
C ARG A 46 2.74 -7.86 -17.71
N GLU A 47 3.67 -8.52 -17.03
CA GLU A 47 3.39 -9.24 -15.79
C GLU A 47 3.00 -8.28 -14.67
N SER A 48 3.66 -7.12 -14.57
CA SER A 48 3.32 -6.10 -13.57
C SER A 48 1.92 -5.53 -13.83
N THR A 49 1.56 -5.26 -15.08
CA THR A 49 0.21 -4.77 -15.44
C THR A 49 -0.86 -5.84 -15.17
N ALA A 50 -0.55 -7.12 -15.44
CA ALA A 50 -1.46 -8.22 -15.14
C ALA A 50 -1.64 -8.39 -13.62
N ASN A 51 -0.54 -8.30 -12.87
CA ASN A 51 -0.53 -8.35 -11.42
C ASN A 51 -1.29 -7.16 -10.81
N GLU A 52 -1.10 -5.94 -11.31
CA GLU A 52 -1.85 -4.75 -10.90
C GLU A 52 -3.35 -4.93 -11.13
N ARG A 53 -3.76 -5.43 -12.31
CA ARG A 53 -5.18 -5.66 -12.62
C ARG A 53 -5.80 -6.74 -11.74
N ALA A 54 -5.06 -7.81 -11.44
CA ALA A 54 -5.49 -8.84 -10.52
C ALA A 54 -5.59 -8.30 -9.07
N ASN A 55 -4.60 -7.52 -8.64
CA ASN A 55 -4.58 -6.85 -7.32
C ASN A 55 -5.63 -5.75 -7.18
N VAL A 56 -6.09 -5.13 -8.26
CA VAL A 56 -7.15 -4.10 -8.18
C VAL A 56 -8.51 -4.75 -7.93
N MET A 57 -8.81 -5.90 -8.56
CA MET A 57 -10.03 -6.66 -8.27
C MET A 57 -10.00 -7.35 -6.91
N ASP A 58 -8.90 -8.02 -6.56
CA ASP A 58 -8.69 -8.62 -5.24
C ASP A 58 -8.63 -7.54 -4.14
N GLY A 59 -8.01 -6.39 -4.46
CA GLY A 59 -7.88 -5.26 -3.55
C GLY A 59 -9.18 -4.50 -3.25
N THR A 60 -10.14 -4.46 -4.18
CA THR A 60 -11.47 -3.88 -3.91
C THR A 60 -12.30 -4.79 -3.00
N ASP A 61 -12.29 -6.09 -3.25
CA ASP A 61 -13.01 -7.07 -2.42
C ASP A 61 -12.37 -7.16 -1.03
N TYR A 62 -11.03 -7.18 -0.97
CA TYR A 62 -10.26 -7.13 0.26
C TYR A 62 -10.47 -5.84 1.06
N LEU A 63 -10.63 -4.68 0.40
CA LEU A 63 -10.93 -3.42 1.08
C LEU A 63 -12.36 -3.42 1.65
N ALA A 64 -13.33 -3.98 0.93
CA ALA A 64 -14.71 -4.12 1.39
C ALA A 64 -14.79 -5.03 2.64
N ASP A 65 -14.05 -6.14 2.64
CA ASP A 65 -13.94 -7.03 3.79
C ASP A 65 -13.30 -6.33 5.00
N LEU A 66 -12.25 -5.52 4.77
CA LEU A 66 -11.63 -4.72 5.83
C LEU A 66 -12.57 -3.65 6.39
N CYS A 67 -13.38 -3.01 5.54
CA CYS A 67 -14.42 -2.08 5.95
C CYS A 67 -15.45 -2.76 6.88
N GLU A 68 -15.87 -3.99 6.56
CA GLU A 68 -16.76 -4.76 7.43
C GLU A 68 -16.11 -5.09 8.77
N VAL A 69 -14.84 -5.48 8.79
CA VAL A 69 -14.09 -5.70 10.04
C VAL A 69 -14.02 -4.41 10.89
N VAL A 70 -13.81 -3.25 10.26
CA VAL A 70 -13.79 -1.96 10.97
C VAL A 70 -15.14 -1.68 11.62
N ARG A 71 -16.26 -1.82 10.88
CA ARG A 71 -17.62 -1.64 11.43
C ARG A 71 -17.87 -2.54 12.62
N GLN A 72 -17.55 -3.82 12.51
CA GLN A 72 -17.71 -4.77 13.61
C GLN A 72 -16.90 -4.35 14.84
N ARG A 73 -15.67 -3.86 14.65
CA ARG A 73 -14.83 -3.42 15.77
C ARG A 73 -15.31 -2.14 16.43
N PHE A 74 -15.97 -1.24 15.70
CA PHE A 74 -16.66 -0.09 16.27
C PHE A 74 -17.80 -0.54 17.19
N VAL A 75 -18.65 -1.47 16.71
CA VAL A 75 -19.75 -2.05 17.50
C VAL A 75 -19.21 -2.74 18.77
N MET A 76 -18.07 -3.44 18.66
CA MET A 76 -17.42 -4.10 19.79
C MET A 76 -16.67 -3.13 20.73
N GLY A 77 -16.50 -1.85 20.37
CA GLY A 77 -15.73 -0.88 21.14
C GLY A 77 -14.23 -1.15 21.19
N THR A 78 -13.73 -2.05 20.34
CA THR A 78 -12.30 -2.43 20.28
C THR A 78 -11.48 -1.53 19.37
N LEU A 79 -12.15 -0.81 18.47
CA LEU A 79 -11.59 0.23 17.61
C LEU A 79 -12.42 1.50 17.80
N PHE A 80 -11.77 2.65 17.79
CA PHE A 80 -12.45 3.94 17.97
C PHE A 80 -12.63 4.65 16.62
N VAL A 81 -13.67 5.48 16.52
CA VAL A 81 -13.87 6.36 15.35
C VAL A 81 -12.76 7.39 15.32
N LEU A 82 -12.07 7.53 14.17
CA LEU A 82 -11.00 8.51 14.03
C LEU A 82 -11.58 9.93 14.15
N PRO A 83 -11.04 10.80 15.02
CA PRO A 83 -11.55 12.16 15.18
C PRO A 83 -11.15 13.07 14.02
N ASN A 84 -10.10 12.73 13.29
CA ASN A 84 -9.62 13.44 12.11
C ASN A 84 -8.70 12.52 11.27
N ASP A 85 -8.35 12.98 10.07
CA ASP A 85 -7.48 12.24 9.14
C ASP A 85 -5.98 12.39 9.47
N ARG A 86 -5.62 12.95 10.63
CA ARG A 86 -4.21 13.13 10.99
C ARG A 86 -3.64 11.80 11.46
N SER A 87 -2.84 11.18 10.58
CA SER A 87 -1.91 10.12 10.94
C SER A 87 -0.49 10.56 10.62
N TRP A 88 0.46 9.95 11.32
CA TRP A 88 1.88 10.07 11.00
C TRP A 88 2.32 8.77 10.32
N LEU A 89 2.97 8.89 9.17
CA LEU A 89 3.63 7.74 8.54
C LEU A 89 4.84 7.37 9.40
N GLY A 90 4.78 6.20 10.05
CA GLY A 90 5.87 5.64 10.82
C GLY A 90 6.45 4.42 10.13
N LEU A 91 7.79 4.26 10.17
CA LEU A 91 8.43 2.99 9.84
C LEU A 91 7.96 1.95 10.86
N GLY A 92 7.51 0.78 10.38
CA GLY A 92 6.91 -0.28 11.19
C GLY A 92 7.74 -0.61 12.42
N VAL A 93 7.35 -0.06 13.57
CA VAL A 93 7.73 -0.63 14.86
C VAL A 93 6.95 -1.93 14.94
N SER A 94 7.57 -3.07 15.26
CA SER A 94 6.95 -4.39 15.30
C SER A 94 5.74 -4.46 16.24
N ASP A 95 4.60 -3.94 15.77
CA ASP A 95 3.40 -3.71 16.55
C ASP A 95 2.21 -4.41 15.86
N ILE A 96 1.10 -4.56 16.58
CA ILE A 96 -0.08 -5.26 16.10
C ILE A 96 -1.01 -4.26 15.40
N CYS A 97 -1.43 -4.60 14.18
CA CYS A 97 -2.41 -3.81 13.45
C CYS A 97 -3.75 -3.76 14.19
N ALA A 98 -4.22 -2.57 14.54
CA ALA A 98 -5.45 -2.35 15.30
C ALA A 98 -6.73 -2.77 14.55
N VAL A 99 -6.66 -2.98 13.23
CA VAL A 99 -7.81 -3.37 12.39
C VAL A 99 -7.85 -4.87 12.14
N CYS A 100 -6.72 -5.52 11.85
CA CYS A 100 -6.71 -6.94 11.51
C CYS A 100 -6.09 -7.85 12.59
N ASN A 101 -5.56 -7.28 13.68
CA ASN A 101 -4.80 -7.96 14.75
C ASN A 101 -3.60 -8.79 14.26
N LYS A 102 -3.13 -8.56 13.03
CA LYS A 102 -1.91 -9.18 12.51
C LYS A 102 -0.70 -8.31 12.82
N PRO A 103 0.49 -8.90 13.00
CA PRO A 103 1.72 -8.13 13.17
C PRO A 103 1.99 -7.24 11.96
N ILE A 104 2.51 -6.05 12.22
CA ILE A 104 3.11 -5.14 11.25
C ILE A 104 4.62 -5.38 11.29
N PHE A 105 5.17 -5.91 10.20
CA PHE A 105 6.60 -6.18 10.14
C PHE A 105 7.39 -4.90 9.87
N ALA A 106 8.66 -4.85 10.29
CA ALA A 106 9.51 -3.67 10.10
C ALA A 106 9.76 -3.30 8.62
N ALA A 107 9.56 -4.26 7.70
CA ALA A 107 9.61 -4.05 6.26
C ALA A 107 8.30 -3.46 5.68
N GLU A 108 7.24 -3.37 6.49
CA GLU A 108 5.93 -2.86 6.08
C GLU A 108 5.77 -1.40 6.53
N SER A 109 5.25 -0.56 5.63
CA SER A 109 4.84 0.81 5.95
C SER A 109 3.54 0.80 6.76
N SER A 110 3.46 1.59 7.83
CA SER A 110 2.28 1.69 8.69
C SER A 110 1.90 3.13 9.01
N HIS A 111 0.60 3.36 9.24
CA HIS A 111 0.13 4.62 9.79
C HIS A 111 0.05 4.50 11.32
N GLU A 112 0.70 5.42 12.01
CA GLU A 112 0.46 5.68 13.42
C GLU A 112 -0.66 6.71 13.55
N VAL A 113 -1.67 6.37 14.34
CA VAL A 113 -2.76 7.28 14.71
C VAL A 113 -2.54 7.70 16.16
N ALA A 114 -2.34 9.00 16.36
CA ALA A 114 -2.27 9.60 17.69
C ALA A 114 -3.64 10.18 18.07
N GLY A 115 -4.38 9.47 18.93
CA GLY A 115 -5.60 9.93 19.60
C GLY A 115 -5.49 9.80 21.12
N VAL A 116 -6.58 9.44 21.81
CA VAL A 116 -6.58 9.08 23.26
C VAL A 116 -5.70 7.83 23.52
N ARG A 117 -5.50 6.99 22.51
CA ARG A 117 -4.57 5.86 22.48
C ARG A 117 -3.75 5.88 21.19
N ARG A 118 -2.50 5.42 21.27
CA ARG A 118 -1.67 5.14 20.08
C ARG A 118 -2.13 3.83 19.46
N ALA A 119 -2.30 3.82 18.14
CA ALA A 119 -2.66 2.63 17.39
C ALA A 119 -1.91 2.63 16.05
N HIS A 120 -1.44 1.46 15.65
CA HIS A 120 -0.77 1.24 14.37
C HIS A 120 -1.68 0.43 13.44
N ALA A 121 -1.66 0.74 12.16
CA ALA A 121 -2.39 -0.01 11.15
C ALA A 121 -1.59 -0.12 9.85
N HIS A 122 -1.70 -1.26 9.16
CA HIS A 122 -1.25 -1.40 7.77
C HIS A 122 -1.90 -0.32 6.90
N LEU A 123 -1.25 0.09 5.80
CA LEU A 123 -1.76 1.17 4.93
C LEU A 123 -3.21 0.91 4.45
N VAL A 124 -3.51 -0.30 4.00
CA VAL A 124 -4.85 -0.67 3.50
C VAL A 124 -5.87 -0.75 4.63
N CYS A 125 -5.47 -1.27 5.79
CA CYS A 125 -6.29 -1.30 7.00
C CYS A 125 -6.63 0.11 7.51
N TYR A 126 -5.66 1.02 7.47
CA TYR A 126 -5.88 2.42 7.83
C TYR A 126 -6.84 3.10 6.86
N ARG A 127 -6.75 2.81 5.55
CA ARG A 127 -7.67 3.34 4.54
C ARG A 127 -9.12 2.91 4.81
N ALA A 128 -9.35 1.63 5.10
CA ALA A 128 -10.69 1.15 5.49
C ALA A 128 -11.19 1.88 6.76
N TRP A 129 -10.32 2.01 7.76
CA TRP A 129 -10.65 2.70 9.01
C TRP A 129 -11.02 4.17 8.81
N GLN A 130 -10.34 4.88 7.90
CA GLN A 130 -10.68 6.26 7.54
C GLN A 130 -12.04 6.38 6.85
N LEU A 131 -12.37 5.47 5.94
CA LEU A 131 -13.64 5.48 5.21
C LEU A 131 -14.82 5.35 6.18
N GLU A 132 -14.84 4.30 7.00
CA GLU A 132 -15.93 4.08 7.97
C GLU A 132 -15.98 5.19 9.02
N SER A 133 -14.83 5.70 9.47
CA SER A 133 -14.81 6.80 10.44
C SER A 133 -15.42 8.09 9.89
N ARG A 134 -15.32 8.33 8.58
CA ARG A 134 -15.94 9.50 7.93
C ARG A 134 -17.45 9.32 7.85
N GLU A 135 -17.90 8.13 7.48
CA GLU A 135 -19.32 7.81 7.39
C GLU A 135 -20.01 7.92 8.76
N GLU A 136 -19.43 7.34 9.81
CA GLU A 136 -19.96 7.44 11.18
C GLU A 136 -20.08 8.88 11.68
N ARG A 137 -19.08 9.74 11.39
CA ARG A 137 -19.15 11.16 11.76
C ARG A 137 -20.25 11.89 10.99
N SER A 138 -20.37 11.64 9.69
CA SER A 138 -21.45 12.23 8.89
C SER A 138 -22.82 11.76 9.37
N SER A 139 -23.00 10.48 9.69
CA SER A 139 -24.26 9.96 10.23
C SER A 139 -24.60 10.51 11.62
N ALA A 140 -23.60 10.80 12.45
CA ALA A 140 -23.79 11.46 13.75
C ALA A 140 -24.23 12.93 13.60
N GLU A 141 -23.72 13.65 12.60
CA GLU A 141 -24.12 15.03 12.30
C GLU A 141 -25.59 15.15 11.86
N PHE A 142 -26.16 14.11 11.22
CA PHE A 142 -27.57 14.08 10.82
C PHE A 142 -28.53 13.69 11.96
N HIS A 143 -28.04 13.12 13.07
CA HIS A 143 -28.88 12.68 14.20
C HIS A 143 -29.08 13.76 15.28
N ASP A 144 -28.27 14.82 15.29
CA ASP A 144 -28.29 15.88 16.31
C ASP A 144 -29.19 17.09 15.91
N ASP A 145 -29.80 17.03 14.72
CA ASP A 145 -30.62 18.10 14.11
C ASP A 145 -32.13 17.75 14.04
N SER A 146 -32.61 16.78 14.85
CA SER A 146 -34.02 16.34 14.91
C SER A 146 -34.63 16.41 16.31
#